data_AF-A0AA38GRG3-F1
#
_entry.id   AF-A0AA38GRG3-F1
#
_cell.length_a   1.000
_cell.length_b   1.000
_cell.length_c   1.000
_cell.angle_alpha   90.00
_cell.angle_beta   90.00
_cell.angle_gamma   90.00
#
_symmetry.space_group_name_H-M   'P 1'
#
loop_
_entity.id
_entity.type
_entity.pdbx_description
1 polymer ?
#
loop_
_entity_poly.entity_id
_entity_poly.type
_entity_poly.pdbx_seq_one_letter_code
_entity_poly.pdbx_strand_id
1 'polypeptide(L)'
;MHHMHISNISDYRANLVRAFAKKVVPTLKSIFGDKFDSLEDVKAIYSKGIPSSINSVMELSRDLIPLQMVKGLLSTQDQALINYRRPQVFEAEERAWKTDEEFARQALSGLNPMAIQCVQTFPPSSSLDADLYGPQQSSVTTDHIEKYLDGVSVEQAVEDKRLFVLDYYDAYMPYIERINKQSDELKMYASRTFFFLTDEGTLRAVAIELCLPHTSVSQAVRNVYTPAEQGEEGALWLLAKAHSRVNDSGYHQLISHWLRTHAVIEPFIIATHRQLSKMHPLHKLLLPHYFDTMDINQSARQILINADGVIESGFTPYRYAIELSSKAYKYWKLNEQGLPADLVKRGMAVPNSTAPHGLKLVIEDYPYAVDGLEIWSALKQWVSDYMSLYYKSDDSIKRDKEVQAWWTEIVNVGHADLKNESGWYQMESVEEAVEAITTIIWIASAHHAAVNFGQYAYGGYMPNLPTVSRRLIPEKHSFEHAQ
;
A
#
# COMPACT_ATOMS: atom_id res chain seq x y z
N MET A 1 -31.13 7.60 29.19
CA MET A 1 -30.53 6.60 28.29
C MET A 1 -29.28 7.23 27.70
N HIS A 2 -28.11 6.70 28.02
CA HIS A 2 -26.82 7.34 27.79
C HIS A 2 -26.48 7.44 26.30
N HIS A 3 -26.39 8.67 25.81
CA HIS A 3 -25.56 9.01 24.65
C HIS A 3 -24.09 8.95 25.08
N MET A 4 -23.41 7.84 24.78
CA MET A 4 -21.96 7.87 24.68
C MET A 4 -21.61 8.76 23.48
N HIS A 5 -20.94 9.88 23.74
CA HIS A 5 -20.35 10.71 22.70
C HIS A 5 -19.39 9.86 21.86
N ILE A 6 -19.64 9.84 20.54
CA ILE A 6 -18.93 9.04 19.52
C ILE A 6 -17.47 9.49 19.33
N SER A 7 -17.10 10.66 19.86
CA SER A 7 -15.75 11.26 19.80
C SER A 7 -14.66 10.54 20.61
N ASN A 8 -14.92 9.32 21.09
CA ASN A 8 -14.01 8.58 21.97
C ASN A 8 -13.57 7.22 21.40
N ILE A 9 -13.96 6.88 20.16
CA ILE A 9 -13.63 5.58 19.56
C ILE A 9 -12.19 5.52 19.04
N SER A 10 -11.65 6.62 18.50
CA SER A 10 -10.28 6.68 17.95
C SER A 10 -9.21 6.71 19.05
N ASP A 11 -9.37 7.58 20.06
CA ASP A 11 -8.52 7.61 21.26
C ASP A 11 -8.59 6.29 22.04
N TYR A 12 -9.76 5.65 22.05
CA TYR A 12 -9.93 4.30 22.59
C TYR A 12 -9.14 3.25 21.80
N ARG A 13 -9.21 3.27 20.46
CA ARG A 13 -8.40 2.38 19.57
C ARG A 13 -6.90 2.58 19.76
N ALA A 14 -6.46 3.82 19.89
CA ALA A 14 -5.05 4.16 20.04
C ALA A 14 -4.46 3.66 21.37
N ASN A 15 -5.18 3.89 22.46
CA ASN A 15 -4.82 3.39 23.78
C ASN A 15 -4.87 1.84 23.84
N LEU A 16 -5.81 1.23 23.11
CA LEU A 16 -5.93 -0.23 22.99
C LEU A 16 -4.70 -0.84 22.28
N VAL A 17 -4.22 -0.25 21.19
CA VAL A 17 -3.02 -0.72 20.47
C VAL A 17 -1.77 -0.62 21.34
N ARG A 18 -1.58 0.50 22.04
CA ARG A 18 -0.43 0.70 22.95
C ARG A 18 -0.49 -0.24 24.15
N ALA A 19 -1.67 -0.44 24.74
CA ALA A 19 -1.87 -1.36 25.86
C ALA A 19 -1.70 -2.83 25.41
N PHE A 20 -2.19 -3.18 24.23
CA PHE A 20 -2.00 -4.49 23.62
C PHE A 20 -0.51 -4.77 23.37
N ALA A 21 0.21 -3.87 22.71
CA ALA A 21 1.64 -4.05 22.46
C ALA A 21 2.46 -4.22 23.75
N LYS A 22 2.20 -3.39 24.78
CA LYS A 22 2.89 -3.47 26.08
C LYS A 22 2.64 -4.77 26.85
N LYS A 23 1.45 -5.37 26.74
CA LYS A 23 1.10 -6.61 27.47
C LYS A 23 1.35 -7.88 26.65
N VAL A 24 1.14 -7.84 25.34
CA VAL A 24 1.18 -9.02 24.46
C VAL A 24 2.58 -9.33 23.95
N VAL A 25 3.39 -8.33 23.60
CA VAL A 25 4.75 -8.57 23.07
C VAL A 25 5.64 -9.32 24.08
N PRO A 26 5.69 -8.94 25.38
CA PRO A 26 6.45 -9.72 26.36
C PRO A 26 5.94 -11.16 26.54
N THR A 27 4.62 -11.34 26.46
CA THR A 27 3.99 -12.67 26.55
C THR A 27 4.40 -13.55 25.37
N LEU A 28 4.35 -13.02 24.14
CA LEU A 28 4.82 -13.70 22.95
C LEU A 28 6.29 -14.09 23.05
N LYS A 29 7.15 -13.17 23.53
CA LYS A 29 8.57 -13.44 23.77
C LYS A 29 8.80 -14.53 24.80
N SER A 30 7.97 -14.62 25.85
CA SER A 30 8.06 -15.70 26.84
C SER A 30 7.76 -17.09 26.27
N ILE A 31 6.98 -17.17 25.18
CA ILE A 31 6.47 -18.44 24.64
C ILE A 31 7.32 -18.90 23.47
N PHE A 32 7.64 -17.99 22.56
CA PHE A 32 8.40 -18.30 21.34
C PHE A 32 9.87 -17.89 21.43
N GLY A 33 10.30 -17.24 22.51
CA GLY A 33 11.61 -16.59 22.56
C GLY A 33 11.66 -15.37 21.62
N ASP A 34 12.85 -15.06 21.12
CA ASP A 34 13.07 -13.88 20.26
C ASP A 34 12.81 -14.15 18.75
N LYS A 35 12.51 -15.39 18.37
CA LYS A 35 12.29 -15.81 16.97
C LYS A 35 11.33 -17.01 16.87
N PHE A 36 10.70 -17.19 15.72
CA PHE A 36 10.05 -18.45 15.38
C PHE A 36 11.07 -19.41 14.78
N ASP A 37 11.03 -20.69 15.15
CA ASP A 37 11.95 -21.71 14.63
C ASP A 37 11.36 -22.44 13.41
N SER A 38 10.05 -22.36 13.18
CA SER A 38 9.37 -22.95 12.02
C SER A 38 8.16 -22.14 11.55
N LEU A 39 7.74 -22.36 10.30
CA LEU A 39 6.48 -21.83 9.78
C LEU A 39 5.25 -22.39 10.51
N GLU A 40 5.37 -23.58 11.10
CA GLU A 40 4.33 -24.19 11.92
C GLU A 40 4.15 -23.46 13.26
N ASP A 41 5.22 -22.89 13.83
CA ASP A 41 5.11 -22.04 15.03
C ASP A 41 4.32 -20.77 14.74
N VAL A 42 4.55 -20.15 13.58
CA VAL A 42 3.76 -18.99 13.13
C VAL A 42 2.29 -19.37 12.96
N LYS A 43 2.00 -20.54 12.37
CA LYS A 43 0.63 -21.02 12.19
C LYS A 43 -0.06 -21.40 13.49
N ALA A 44 0.70 -21.88 14.49
CA ALA A 44 0.17 -22.26 15.79
C ALA A 44 -0.55 -21.08 16.48
N ILE A 45 -0.16 -19.84 16.17
CA ILE A 45 -0.77 -18.61 16.68
C ILE A 45 -2.28 -18.51 16.34
N TYR A 46 -2.70 -19.03 15.18
CA TYR A 46 -4.10 -18.97 14.72
C TYR A 46 -4.91 -20.23 15.04
N SER A 47 -4.24 -21.37 15.23
CA SER A 47 -4.90 -22.67 15.41
C SER A 47 -4.98 -23.10 16.88
N LYS A 48 -3.90 -22.84 17.64
CA LYS A 48 -3.76 -23.24 19.05
C LYS A 48 -3.90 -22.05 20.00
N GLY A 49 -3.82 -20.83 19.48
CA GLY A 49 -3.71 -19.62 20.29
C GLY A 49 -2.40 -19.57 21.08
N ILE A 50 -2.25 -18.52 21.89
CA ILE A 50 -1.04 -18.27 22.66
C ILE A 50 -1.33 -18.57 24.15
N PRO A 51 -0.70 -19.60 24.76
CA PRO A 51 -0.88 -19.90 26.18
C PRO A 51 -0.29 -18.77 27.03
N SER A 52 -1.12 -17.96 27.68
CA SER A 52 -0.66 -16.81 28.46
C SER A 52 -0.61 -17.13 29.96
N SER A 53 0.45 -16.68 30.63
CA SER A 53 0.56 -16.64 32.10
C SER A 53 -0.23 -15.48 32.74
N ILE A 54 -1.02 -14.74 31.96
CA ILE A 54 -1.93 -13.71 32.47
C ILE A 54 -3.11 -14.41 33.13
N ASN A 55 -3.28 -14.19 34.44
CA ASN A 55 -4.33 -14.83 35.22
C ASN A 55 -5.71 -14.28 34.82
N SER A 56 -6.31 -14.95 33.83
CA SER A 56 -7.69 -14.79 33.37
C SER A 56 -7.99 -13.51 32.57
N VAL A 57 -8.95 -13.65 31.65
CA VAL A 57 -9.60 -12.55 30.90
C VAL A 57 -10.13 -11.46 31.84
N MET A 58 -10.37 -11.80 33.11
CA MET A 58 -10.87 -10.92 34.15
C MET A 58 -9.89 -9.79 34.54
N GLU A 59 -8.57 -10.04 34.55
CA GLU A 59 -7.56 -9.01 34.84
C GLU A 59 -7.35 -8.04 33.66
N LEU A 60 -7.40 -8.53 32.42
CA LEU A 60 -7.39 -7.68 31.22
C LEU A 60 -8.68 -6.85 31.10
N SER A 61 -9.84 -7.42 31.46
CA SER A 61 -11.13 -6.74 31.37
C SER A 61 -11.36 -5.65 32.43
N ARG A 62 -10.66 -5.68 33.57
CA ARG A 62 -10.79 -4.62 34.60
C ARG A 62 -10.08 -3.33 34.19
N ASP A 63 -8.99 -3.42 33.43
CA ASP A 63 -8.23 -2.27 32.95
C ASP A 63 -8.64 -1.82 31.53
N LEU A 64 -9.26 -2.71 30.74
CA LEU A 64 -9.59 -2.49 29.33
C LEU A 64 -11.02 -2.94 29.01
N ILE A 65 -12.00 -2.04 29.07
CA ILE A 65 -13.33 -2.20 28.45
C ILE A 65 -13.72 -0.90 27.72
N PRO A 66 -14.41 -0.97 26.55
CA PRO A 66 -14.99 -2.16 25.90
C PRO A 66 -14.26 -2.65 24.63
N LEU A 67 -13.72 -3.86 24.74
CA LEU A 67 -13.01 -4.69 23.75
C LEU A 67 -13.81 -5.09 22.47
N GLN A 68 -14.84 -4.34 22.06
CA GLN A 68 -15.68 -4.72 20.91
C GLN A 68 -14.91 -4.82 19.58
N MET A 69 -13.77 -4.14 19.43
CA MET A 69 -12.95 -4.22 18.21
C MET A 69 -11.88 -5.30 18.24
N VAL A 70 -11.38 -5.69 19.41
CA VAL A 70 -10.45 -6.83 19.55
C VAL A 70 -11.19 -8.16 19.40
N LYS A 71 -12.51 -8.20 19.62
CA LYS A 71 -13.36 -9.34 19.20
C LYS A 71 -13.28 -9.65 17.69
N GLY A 72 -12.88 -8.67 16.86
CA GLY A 72 -12.63 -8.85 15.43
C GLY A 72 -11.34 -9.62 15.12
N LEU A 73 -10.38 -9.64 16.05
CA LEU A 73 -9.08 -10.28 15.90
C LEU A 73 -8.94 -11.54 16.77
N LEU A 74 -9.66 -11.61 17.89
CA LEU A 74 -9.57 -12.72 18.85
C LEU A 74 -10.82 -13.59 18.85
N SER A 75 -10.65 -14.92 18.80
CA SER A 75 -11.73 -15.88 19.03
C SER A 75 -12.02 -16.02 20.54
N THR A 76 -13.28 -16.32 20.89
CA THR A 76 -13.73 -16.45 22.30
C THR A 76 -13.89 -17.89 22.77
N GLN A 77 -13.32 -18.87 22.06
CA GLN A 77 -13.42 -20.29 22.44
C GLN A 77 -12.12 -20.78 23.09
N ASP A 78 -12.29 -21.28 24.32
CA ASP A 78 -11.42 -22.07 25.19
C ASP A 78 -9.97 -21.63 25.46
N GLN A 79 -9.72 -21.34 26.75
CA GLN A 79 -8.44 -21.32 27.51
C GLN A 79 -7.22 -20.54 26.99
N ALA A 80 -7.14 -20.16 25.71
CA ALA A 80 -6.07 -19.31 25.16
C ALA A 80 -6.51 -17.83 25.15
N LEU A 81 -5.81 -16.99 25.92
CA LEU A 81 -6.14 -15.56 26.09
C LEU A 81 -5.97 -14.72 24.81
N ILE A 82 -5.22 -15.21 23.81
CA ILE A 82 -5.05 -14.56 22.51
C ILE A 82 -5.16 -15.63 21.43
N ASN A 83 -6.28 -15.63 20.70
CA ASN A 83 -6.50 -16.53 19.57
C ASN A 83 -6.75 -15.71 18.30
N TYR A 84 -5.70 -15.46 17.52
CA TYR A 84 -5.81 -14.69 16.28
C TYR A 84 -6.75 -15.41 15.30
N ARG A 85 -7.67 -14.67 14.68
CA ARG A 85 -8.51 -15.23 13.62
C ARG A 85 -7.63 -15.77 12.49
N ARG A 86 -8.00 -16.92 11.94
CA ARG A 86 -7.33 -17.46 10.77
C ARG A 86 -7.44 -16.43 9.61
N PRO A 87 -6.32 -15.96 9.04
CA PRO A 87 -6.34 -15.01 7.93
C PRO A 87 -6.98 -15.61 6.68
N GLN A 88 -7.66 -14.79 5.88
CA GLN A 88 -8.35 -15.26 4.66
C GLN A 88 -7.41 -15.83 3.60
N VAL A 89 -6.12 -15.47 3.60
CA VAL A 89 -5.12 -16.08 2.69
C VAL A 89 -5.01 -17.61 2.85
N PHE A 90 -5.55 -18.20 3.92
CA PHE A 90 -5.61 -19.65 4.12
C PHE A 90 -6.94 -20.31 3.75
N GLU A 91 -7.97 -19.56 3.35
CA GLU A 91 -9.32 -20.10 3.16
C GLU A 91 -9.43 -21.10 2.02
N ALA A 92 -8.81 -20.81 0.87
CA ALA A 92 -8.83 -21.69 -0.29
C ALA A 92 -7.80 -22.83 -0.14
N GLU A 93 -6.52 -22.48 0.05
CA GLU A 93 -5.44 -23.44 0.20
C GLU A 93 -4.33 -22.89 1.10
N GLU A 94 -3.96 -23.65 2.13
CA GLU A 94 -3.07 -23.17 3.20
C GLU A 94 -1.64 -22.85 2.74
N ARG A 95 -1.20 -23.46 1.63
CA ARG A 95 0.16 -23.28 1.08
C ARG A 95 0.19 -22.37 -0.15
N ALA A 96 -0.97 -21.89 -0.62
CA ALA A 96 -1.06 -21.07 -1.83
C ALA A 96 -0.19 -19.81 -1.75
N TRP A 97 -0.08 -19.17 -0.58
CA TRP A 97 0.77 -17.98 -0.37
C TRP A 97 2.23 -18.16 -0.79
N LYS A 98 2.74 -19.41 -0.85
CA LYS A 98 4.12 -19.71 -1.23
C LYS A 98 4.30 -19.83 -2.75
N THR A 99 3.21 -20.05 -3.49
CA THR A 99 3.22 -20.26 -4.95
C THR A 99 3.62 -18.99 -5.70
N ASP A 100 4.05 -19.12 -6.96
CA ASP A 100 4.36 -17.97 -7.80
C ASP A 100 3.07 -17.35 -8.36
N GLU A 101 2.06 -18.17 -8.58
CA GLU A 101 0.72 -17.80 -9.02
C GLU A 101 0.07 -16.84 -8.02
N GLU A 102 0.01 -17.19 -6.73
CA GLU A 102 -0.56 -16.31 -5.71
C GLU A 102 0.31 -15.06 -5.48
N PHE A 103 1.64 -15.21 -5.59
CA PHE A 103 2.55 -14.08 -5.50
C PHE A 103 2.29 -13.05 -6.61
N ALA A 104 2.03 -13.51 -7.84
CA ALA A 104 1.73 -12.65 -8.98
C ALA A 104 0.28 -12.13 -8.99
N ARG A 105 -0.70 -12.97 -8.65
CA ARG A 105 -2.12 -12.60 -8.56
C ARG A 105 -2.36 -11.44 -7.58
N GLN A 106 -1.66 -11.46 -6.44
CA GLN A 106 -1.76 -10.38 -5.44
C GLN A 106 -1.23 -9.02 -5.95
N ALA A 107 -0.44 -8.96 -7.02
CA ALA A 107 -0.07 -7.68 -7.63
C ALA A 107 -1.27 -6.98 -8.31
N LEU A 108 -2.31 -7.73 -8.68
CA LEU A 108 -3.54 -7.22 -9.30
C LEU A 108 -4.74 -7.15 -8.34
N SER A 109 -4.73 -7.95 -7.26
CA SER A 109 -5.91 -8.16 -6.42
C SER A 109 -5.59 -8.38 -4.94
N GLY A 110 -4.33 -8.18 -4.55
CA GLY A 110 -3.86 -8.28 -3.17
C GLY A 110 -4.09 -6.99 -2.38
N LEU A 111 -3.22 -6.75 -1.40
CA LEU A 111 -3.31 -5.57 -0.51
C LEU A 111 -2.90 -4.25 -1.20
N ASN A 112 -2.00 -4.32 -2.18
CA ASN A 112 -1.48 -3.15 -2.89
C ASN A 112 -1.68 -3.28 -4.41
N PRO A 113 -2.93 -3.44 -4.88
CA PRO A 113 -3.20 -3.80 -6.27
C PRO A 113 -2.96 -2.66 -7.25
N MET A 114 -2.53 -1.48 -6.80
CA MET A 114 -2.40 -0.25 -7.59
C MET A 114 -0.95 0.13 -7.92
N ALA A 115 0.03 -0.68 -7.50
CA ALA A 115 1.44 -0.37 -7.68
C ALA A 115 2.03 -0.90 -8.98
N ILE A 116 1.47 -1.98 -9.54
CA ILE A 116 1.97 -2.62 -10.76
C ILE A 116 1.84 -1.69 -11.98
N GLN A 117 2.83 -1.72 -12.87
CA GLN A 117 2.90 -0.88 -14.06
C GLN A 117 3.29 -1.73 -15.27
N CYS A 118 2.84 -1.32 -16.46
CA CYS A 118 3.28 -1.90 -17.72
C CYS A 118 4.71 -1.43 -18.03
N VAL A 119 5.61 -2.35 -18.36
CA VAL A 119 6.97 -2.03 -18.80
C VAL A 119 6.89 -1.37 -20.17
N GLN A 120 7.43 -0.14 -20.29
CA GLN A 120 7.46 0.61 -21.55
C GLN A 120 8.75 0.39 -22.34
N THR A 121 9.85 0.14 -21.62
CA THR A 121 11.19 -0.07 -22.19
C THR A 121 11.91 -1.13 -21.36
N PHE A 122 12.62 -2.04 -22.02
CA PHE A 122 13.36 -3.10 -21.34
C PHE A 122 14.87 -3.03 -21.67
N PRO A 123 15.77 -3.14 -20.68
CA PRO A 123 15.48 -3.10 -19.24
C PRO A 123 14.96 -1.72 -18.79
N PRO A 124 14.11 -1.64 -17.73
CA PRO A 124 13.69 -0.35 -17.20
C PRO A 124 14.88 0.42 -16.63
N SER A 125 14.76 1.75 -16.65
CA SER A 125 15.78 2.67 -16.16
C SER A 125 15.23 3.53 -15.03
N SER A 126 16.06 3.75 -14.01
CA SER A 126 15.77 4.65 -12.90
C SER A 126 15.95 6.11 -13.30
N SER A 127 15.20 6.99 -12.62
CA SER A 127 15.30 8.44 -12.76
C SER A 127 16.29 9.09 -11.80
N LEU A 128 16.88 8.29 -10.90
CA LEU A 128 17.84 8.77 -9.91
C LEU A 128 19.18 9.18 -10.52
N ASP A 129 19.91 10.02 -9.80
CA ASP A 129 21.23 10.50 -10.18
C ASP A 129 22.25 9.34 -10.29
N ALA A 130 22.82 9.16 -11.48
CA ALA A 130 23.78 8.10 -11.76
C ALA A 130 25.09 8.26 -10.97
N ASP A 131 25.50 9.50 -10.69
CA ASP A 131 26.73 9.78 -9.95
C ASP A 131 26.59 9.43 -8.46
N LEU A 132 25.36 9.49 -7.93
CA LEU A 132 25.06 9.16 -6.53
C LEU A 132 24.71 7.69 -6.32
N TYR A 133 24.00 7.07 -7.28
CA TYR A 133 23.38 5.74 -7.07
C TYR A 133 23.86 4.66 -8.07
N GLY A 134 24.85 4.98 -8.90
CA GLY A 134 25.48 4.05 -9.85
C GLY A 134 24.67 3.85 -11.14
N PRO A 135 24.84 2.73 -11.85
CA PRO A 135 24.13 2.47 -13.10
C PRO A 135 22.61 2.49 -12.93
N GLN A 136 21.90 3.26 -13.76
CA GLN A 136 20.45 3.44 -13.60
C GLN A 136 19.62 2.39 -14.33
N GLN A 137 20.19 1.69 -15.32
CA GLN A 137 19.53 0.55 -15.96
C GLN A 137 19.42 -0.63 -15.00
N SER A 138 18.28 -1.31 -15.05
CA SER A 138 18.10 -2.61 -14.39
C SER A 138 19.06 -3.65 -14.98
N SER A 139 19.52 -4.57 -14.14
CA SER A 139 20.43 -5.67 -14.51
C SER A 139 19.69 -6.91 -15.01
N VAL A 140 18.35 -6.87 -15.05
CA VAL A 140 17.57 -7.93 -15.69
C VAL A 140 17.82 -7.88 -17.20
N THR A 141 18.10 -9.04 -17.79
CA THR A 141 18.50 -9.18 -19.20
C THR A 141 17.47 -10.07 -19.90
N THR A 142 17.53 -10.11 -21.23
CA THR A 142 16.69 -11.00 -22.05
C THR A 142 16.87 -12.46 -21.62
N ASP A 143 18.12 -12.92 -21.47
CA ASP A 143 18.45 -14.29 -21.03
C ASP A 143 17.83 -14.67 -19.68
N HIS A 144 17.64 -13.70 -18.77
CA HIS A 144 17.01 -13.96 -17.47
C HIS A 144 15.54 -14.33 -17.62
N ILE A 145 14.79 -13.69 -18.53
CA ILE A 145 13.32 -13.76 -18.54
C ILE A 145 12.71 -14.47 -19.74
N GLU A 146 13.39 -14.53 -20.90
CA GLU A 146 12.80 -14.99 -22.17
C GLU A 146 12.26 -16.43 -22.10
N LYS A 147 12.95 -17.30 -21.34
CA LYS A 147 12.50 -18.67 -21.07
C LYS A 147 11.15 -18.79 -20.33
N TYR A 148 10.63 -17.70 -19.77
CA TYR A 148 9.35 -17.65 -19.05
C TYR A 148 8.23 -16.92 -19.82
N LEU A 149 8.48 -16.50 -21.07
CA LEU A 149 7.54 -15.66 -21.85
C LEU A 149 6.74 -16.45 -22.90
N ASP A 150 6.51 -17.74 -22.66
CA ASP A 150 5.70 -18.61 -23.52
C ASP A 150 6.14 -18.62 -25.00
N GLY A 151 7.44 -18.47 -25.26
CA GLY A 151 8.04 -18.47 -26.60
C GLY A 151 8.01 -17.13 -27.33
N VAL A 152 7.57 -16.05 -26.67
CA VAL A 152 7.57 -14.68 -27.18
C VAL A 152 8.88 -13.98 -26.78
N SER A 153 9.46 -13.15 -27.66
CA SER A 153 10.66 -12.37 -27.31
C SER A 153 10.33 -11.25 -26.32
N VAL A 154 11.34 -10.72 -25.64
CA VAL A 154 11.14 -9.61 -24.68
C VAL A 154 10.61 -8.36 -25.38
N GLU A 155 11.09 -8.06 -26.59
CA GLU A 155 10.64 -6.91 -27.38
C GLU A 155 9.16 -7.03 -27.73
N GLN A 156 8.75 -8.21 -28.19
CA GLN A 156 7.35 -8.48 -28.52
C GLN A 156 6.47 -8.44 -27.25
N ALA A 157 6.95 -8.97 -26.11
CA ALA A 157 6.23 -8.89 -24.85
C ALA A 157 6.04 -7.44 -24.35
N VAL A 158 6.99 -6.54 -24.60
CA VAL A 158 6.85 -5.11 -24.30
C VAL A 158 5.88 -4.44 -25.27
N GLU A 159 6.02 -4.70 -26.58
CA GLU A 159 5.14 -4.13 -27.62
C GLU A 159 3.67 -4.52 -27.41
N ASP A 160 3.42 -5.79 -27.09
CA ASP A 160 2.08 -6.32 -26.80
C ASP A 160 1.57 -5.98 -25.40
N LYS A 161 2.34 -5.22 -24.60
CA LYS A 161 2.02 -4.84 -23.22
C LYS A 161 1.76 -6.04 -22.31
N ARG A 162 2.57 -7.09 -22.48
CA ARG A 162 2.53 -8.33 -21.70
C ARG A 162 3.60 -8.39 -20.60
N LEU A 163 4.50 -7.41 -20.52
CA LEU A 163 5.51 -7.32 -19.47
C LEU A 163 5.19 -6.22 -18.46
N PHE A 164 5.21 -6.55 -17.17
CA PHE A 164 4.83 -5.67 -16.08
C PHE A 164 5.89 -5.64 -14.98
N VAL A 165 5.88 -4.59 -14.16
CA VAL A 165 6.83 -4.41 -13.07
C VAL A 165 6.17 -3.80 -11.83
N LEU A 166 6.54 -4.32 -10.66
CA LEU A 166 6.48 -3.58 -9.40
C LEU A 166 7.86 -2.96 -9.18
N ASP A 167 8.00 -1.67 -9.45
CA ASP A 167 9.27 -0.96 -9.34
C ASP A 167 9.32 -0.10 -8.07
N TYR A 168 10.05 -0.60 -7.07
CA TYR A 168 10.29 0.09 -5.81
C TYR A 168 11.71 0.64 -5.70
N TYR A 169 12.49 0.56 -6.78
CA TYR A 169 13.89 0.95 -6.75
C TYR A 169 14.04 2.44 -6.44
N ASP A 170 13.40 3.32 -7.21
CA ASP A 170 13.57 4.77 -7.07
C ASP A 170 13.07 5.28 -5.70
N ALA A 171 12.03 4.63 -5.16
CA ALA A 171 11.46 4.97 -3.86
C ALA A 171 12.42 4.65 -2.71
N TYR A 172 13.09 3.49 -2.75
CA TYR A 172 13.92 3.02 -1.63
C TYR A 172 15.41 3.25 -1.79
N MET A 173 15.95 3.27 -3.01
CA MET A 173 17.40 3.37 -3.25
C MET A 173 18.06 4.55 -2.51
N PRO A 174 17.46 5.76 -2.44
CA PRO A 174 18.01 6.88 -1.66
C PRO A 174 18.09 6.64 -0.14
N TYR A 175 17.43 5.59 0.36
CA TYR A 175 17.29 5.27 1.78
C TYR A 175 18.03 4.00 2.20
N ILE A 176 18.36 3.09 1.28
CA ILE A 176 18.89 1.75 1.61
C ILE A 176 20.13 1.81 2.51
N GLU A 177 21.11 2.66 2.20
CA GLU A 177 22.32 2.75 3.02
C GLU A 177 22.01 3.22 4.45
N ARG A 178 21.15 4.24 4.58
CA ARG A 178 20.73 4.80 5.88
C ARG A 178 19.95 3.77 6.70
N ILE A 179 19.04 3.04 6.05
CA ILE A 179 18.25 1.96 6.65
C ILE A 179 19.16 0.83 7.13
N ASN A 180 20.10 0.39 6.30
CA ASN A 180 20.95 -0.76 6.62
C ASN A 180 22.01 -0.45 7.69
N LYS A 181 22.40 0.82 7.85
CA LYS A 181 23.33 1.30 8.89
C LYS A 181 22.68 1.58 10.23
N GLN A 182 21.35 1.65 10.31
CA GLN A 182 20.69 2.08 11.55
C GLN A 182 20.69 1.00 12.65
N SER A 183 20.75 -0.27 12.26
CA SER A 183 20.73 -1.43 13.16
C SER A 183 21.33 -2.64 12.45
N ASP A 184 22.03 -3.49 13.20
CA ASP A 184 22.49 -4.79 12.71
C ASP A 184 21.31 -5.72 12.38
N GLU A 185 20.16 -5.51 13.00
CA GLU A 185 18.95 -6.33 12.87
C GLU A 185 17.96 -5.86 11.79
N LEU A 186 18.28 -4.78 11.05
CA LEU A 186 17.45 -4.30 9.93
C LEU A 186 18.30 -4.27 8.66
N LYS A 187 17.80 -4.94 7.62
CA LYS A 187 18.44 -4.98 6.31
C LYS A 187 17.39 -4.96 5.22
N MET A 188 17.61 -4.15 4.19
CA MET A 188 16.67 -3.92 3.09
C MET A 188 17.43 -3.87 1.77
N TYR A 189 16.78 -4.38 0.72
CA TYR A 189 17.13 -4.11 -0.66
C TYR A 189 16.12 -3.14 -1.25
N ALA A 190 16.53 -2.39 -2.27
CA ALA A 190 15.58 -1.77 -3.19
C ALA A 190 15.27 -2.80 -4.29
N SER A 191 13.99 -3.05 -4.58
CA SER A 191 13.58 -4.17 -5.44
C SER A 191 12.82 -3.76 -6.69
N ARG A 192 12.95 -4.58 -7.74
CA ARG A 192 12.04 -4.61 -8.89
C ARG A 192 11.56 -6.04 -9.08
N THR A 193 10.25 -6.22 -9.25
CA THR A 193 9.67 -7.54 -9.55
C THR A 193 8.99 -7.50 -10.91
N PHE A 194 9.36 -8.42 -11.79
CA PHE A 194 8.86 -8.49 -13.17
C PHE A 194 7.84 -9.61 -13.32
N PHE A 195 6.79 -9.33 -14.08
CA PHE A 195 5.71 -10.26 -14.37
C PHE A 195 5.42 -10.31 -15.87
N PHE A 196 5.05 -11.48 -16.36
CA PHE A 196 4.56 -11.70 -17.72
C PHE A 196 3.09 -12.09 -17.71
N LEU A 197 2.28 -11.51 -18.59
CA LEU A 197 0.89 -11.90 -18.81
C LEU A 197 0.84 -13.06 -19.80
N THR A 198 0.40 -14.22 -19.31
CA THR A 198 0.27 -15.45 -20.10
C THR A 198 -0.95 -15.38 -21.03
N ASP A 199 -1.01 -16.29 -22.00
CA ASP A 199 -2.17 -16.37 -22.92
C ASP A 199 -3.46 -16.74 -22.19
N GLU A 200 -3.37 -17.35 -21.01
CA GLU A 200 -4.50 -17.63 -20.12
C GLU A 200 -4.99 -16.40 -19.34
N GLY A 201 -4.36 -15.24 -19.52
CA GLY A 201 -4.76 -14.00 -18.86
C GLY A 201 -4.27 -13.86 -17.41
N THR A 202 -3.35 -14.71 -16.97
CA THR A 202 -2.78 -14.67 -15.61
C THR A 202 -1.37 -14.08 -15.61
N LEU A 203 -0.94 -13.52 -14.47
CA LEU A 203 0.44 -13.07 -14.32
C LEU A 203 1.34 -14.21 -13.83
N ARG A 204 2.50 -14.32 -14.46
CA ARG A 204 3.63 -15.16 -14.03
C ARG A 204 4.77 -14.28 -13.56
N ALA A 205 5.30 -14.49 -12.36
CA ALA A 205 6.53 -13.82 -11.93
C ALA A 205 7.72 -14.38 -12.71
N VAL A 206 8.57 -13.53 -13.28
CA VAL A 206 9.68 -13.97 -14.16
C VAL A 206 11.06 -13.56 -13.66
N ALA A 207 11.17 -12.49 -12.86
CA ALA A 207 12.41 -12.09 -12.23
C ALA A 207 12.18 -11.16 -11.03
N ILE A 208 13.12 -11.19 -10.07
CA ILE A 208 13.24 -10.19 -9.00
C ILE A 208 14.67 -9.66 -9.02
N GLU A 209 14.81 -8.35 -9.18
CA GLU A 209 16.08 -7.64 -8.99
C GLU A 209 16.13 -7.10 -7.56
N LEU A 210 17.20 -7.41 -6.81
CA LEU A 210 17.47 -6.87 -5.48
C LEU A 210 18.77 -6.06 -5.50
N CYS A 211 18.65 -4.77 -5.15
CA CYS A 211 19.71 -3.79 -5.30
C CYS A 211 20.18 -3.22 -3.96
N LEU A 212 21.50 -3.02 -3.84
CA LEU A 212 22.15 -2.23 -2.80
C LEU A 212 22.97 -1.09 -3.45
N PRO A 213 22.98 0.11 -2.86
CA PRO A 213 23.78 1.22 -3.36
C PRO A 213 25.28 0.95 -3.16
N HIS A 214 26.10 1.71 -3.89
CA HIS A 214 27.50 1.85 -3.55
C HIS A 214 27.62 2.51 -2.16
N THR A 215 28.55 2.03 -1.33
CA THR A 215 28.85 2.63 -0.03
C THR A 215 30.36 2.85 0.09
N SER A 216 30.79 3.55 1.14
CA SER A 216 32.22 3.74 1.43
C SER A 216 33.01 2.43 1.61
N VAL A 217 32.34 1.29 1.81
CA VAL A 217 32.97 -0.01 2.10
C VAL A 217 32.54 -1.13 1.14
N SER A 218 31.56 -0.90 0.27
CA SER A 218 31.03 -1.93 -0.64
C SER A 218 30.63 -1.36 -2.00
N GLN A 219 30.89 -2.13 -3.05
CA GLN A 219 30.36 -1.84 -4.38
C GLN A 219 28.83 -1.98 -4.39
N ALA A 220 28.18 -1.36 -5.39
CA ALA A 220 26.76 -1.57 -5.61
C ALA A 220 26.49 -3.04 -5.98
N VAL A 221 25.39 -3.59 -5.47
CA VAL A 221 24.94 -4.96 -5.76
C VAL A 221 23.65 -4.88 -6.54
N ARG A 222 23.52 -5.69 -7.59
CA ARG A 222 22.29 -5.83 -8.40
C ARG A 222 22.12 -7.30 -8.77
N ASN A 223 21.52 -8.06 -7.86
CA ASN A 223 21.33 -9.49 -8.06
C ASN A 223 19.96 -9.75 -8.67
N VAL A 224 19.93 -10.58 -9.72
CA VAL A 224 18.70 -11.03 -10.36
C VAL A 224 18.42 -12.46 -9.95
N TYR A 225 17.24 -12.69 -9.40
CA TYR A 225 16.71 -14.01 -9.05
C TYR A 225 15.60 -14.37 -10.02
N THR A 226 15.56 -15.62 -10.47
CA THR A 226 14.54 -16.12 -11.40
C THR A 226 13.79 -17.30 -10.77
N PRO A 227 12.56 -17.60 -11.21
CA PRO A 227 11.77 -18.71 -10.68
C PRO A 227 12.52 -20.05 -10.66
N ALA A 228 12.50 -20.70 -9.49
CA ALA A 228 12.99 -22.05 -9.26
C ALA A 228 12.19 -22.71 -8.12
N GLU A 229 11.94 -24.01 -8.23
CA GLU A 229 11.10 -24.74 -7.26
C GLU A 229 11.89 -25.51 -6.20
N GLN A 230 13.13 -25.89 -6.52
CA GLN A 230 13.90 -26.86 -5.73
C GLN A 230 15.32 -26.39 -5.47
N GLY A 231 15.97 -27.04 -4.50
CA GLY A 231 17.37 -26.81 -4.15
C GLY A 231 17.66 -25.41 -3.64
N GLU A 232 18.91 -25.02 -3.76
CA GLU A 232 19.42 -23.69 -3.36
C GLU A 232 18.69 -22.58 -4.13
N GLU A 233 18.48 -22.75 -5.43
CA GLU A 233 17.84 -21.75 -6.29
C GLU A 233 16.39 -21.48 -5.87
N GLY A 234 15.62 -22.53 -5.53
CA GLY A 234 14.25 -22.35 -5.03
C GLY A 234 14.18 -21.68 -3.66
N ALA A 235 15.17 -21.92 -2.79
CA ALA A 235 15.29 -21.21 -1.52
C ALA A 235 15.62 -19.72 -1.72
N LEU A 236 16.57 -19.42 -2.62
CA LEU A 236 16.93 -18.05 -2.99
C LEU A 236 15.76 -17.31 -3.63
N TRP A 237 14.99 -17.97 -4.50
CA TRP A 237 13.78 -17.42 -5.10
C TRP A 237 12.74 -17.05 -4.06
N LEU A 238 12.48 -17.93 -3.09
CA LEU A 238 11.57 -17.65 -1.98
C LEU A 238 12.03 -16.45 -1.13
N LEU A 239 13.33 -16.35 -0.84
CA LEU A 239 13.90 -15.20 -0.14
C LEU A 239 13.78 -13.92 -0.96
N ALA A 240 13.98 -13.98 -2.28
CA ALA A 240 13.82 -12.84 -3.17
C ALA A 240 12.37 -12.32 -3.15
N LYS A 241 11.37 -13.22 -3.21
CA LYS A 241 9.95 -12.87 -3.04
C LYS A 241 9.68 -12.23 -1.67
N ALA A 242 10.24 -12.77 -0.59
CA ALA A 242 10.06 -12.19 0.73
C ALA A 242 10.65 -10.78 0.82
N HIS A 243 11.84 -10.54 0.28
CA HIS A 243 12.46 -9.22 0.25
C HIS A 243 11.68 -8.21 -0.60
N SER A 244 11.18 -8.61 -1.78
CA SER A 244 10.34 -7.72 -2.58
C SER A 244 9.00 -7.41 -1.90
N ARG A 245 8.42 -8.36 -1.15
CA ARG A 245 7.23 -8.09 -0.32
C ARG A 245 7.48 -7.16 0.86
N VAL A 246 8.69 -7.10 1.41
CA VAL A 246 9.03 -6.07 2.42
C VAL A 246 8.99 -4.67 1.81
N ASN A 247 9.46 -4.51 0.58
CA ASN A 247 9.30 -3.25 -0.16
C ASN A 247 7.83 -2.94 -0.41
N ASP A 248 7.07 -3.91 -0.93
CA ASP A 248 5.63 -3.75 -1.22
C ASP A 248 4.83 -3.38 0.04
N SER A 249 5.04 -4.07 1.15
CA SER A 249 4.34 -3.82 2.42
C SER A 249 4.67 -2.42 2.98
N GLY A 250 5.93 -2.01 2.90
CA GLY A 250 6.34 -0.67 3.31
C GLY A 250 5.73 0.41 2.41
N TYR A 251 5.74 0.21 1.09
CA TYR A 251 5.21 1.16 0.12
C TYR A 251 3.70 1.26 0.24
N HIS A 252 3.02 0.12 0.36
CA HIS A 252 1.59 0.04 0.65
C HIS A 252 1.23 0.89 1.86
N GLN A 253 1.84 0.61 3.01
CA GLN A 253 1.40 1.21 4.26
C GLN A 253 1.70 2.71 4.32
N LEU A 254 2.87 3.14 3.82
CA LEU A 254 3.34 4.52 3.92
C LEU A 254 2.82 5.41 2.79
N ILE A 255 2.63 4.85 1.59
CA ILE A 255 2.35 5.62 0.38
C ILE A 255 0.95 5.31 -0.14
N SER A 256 0.65 4.06 -0.51
CA SER A 256 -0.67 3.72 -1.08
C SER A 256 -1.83 3.94 -0.10
N HIS A 257 -1.58 3.67 1.18
CA HIS A 257 -2.55 3.80 2.27
C HIS A 257 -2.39 5.14 2.98
N TRP A 258 -1.35 5.34 3.81
CA TRP A 258 -1.22 6.56 4.62
C TRP A 258 -1.21 7.84 3.78
N LEU A 259 -0.26 8.00 2.86
CA LEU A 259 -0.15 9.23 2.08
C LEU A 259 -1.35 9.44 1.17
N ARG A 260 -1.62 8.49 0.26
CA ARG A 260 -2.60 8.63 -0.82
C ARG A 260 -4.07 8.58 -0.36
N THR A 261 -4.34 8.37 0.94
CA THR A 261 -5.70 8.45 1.50
C THR A 261 -5.75 9.38 2.71
N HIS A 262 -5.28 8.91 3.86
CA HIS A 262 -5.34 9.62 5.14
C HIS A 262 -4.76 11.03 5.06
N ALA A 263 -3.49 11.16 4.67
CA ALA A 263 -2.78 12.42 4.73
C ALA A 263 -3.27 13.43 3.68
N VAL A 264 -3.51 12.98 2.45
CA VAL A 264 -3.95 13.89 1.38
C VAL A 264 -5.40 14.34 1.53
N ILE A 265 -6.27 13.59 2.22
CA ILE A 265 -7.68 14.01 2.39
C ILE A 265 -7.86 15.06 3.49
N GLU A 266 -7.07 15.02 4.58
CA GLU A 266 -7.24 15.92 5.74
C GLU A 266 -7.28 17.42 5.36
N PRO A 267 -6.45 17.95 4.45
CA PRO A 267 -6.56 19.32 3.98
C PRO A 267 -7.90 19.70 3.33
N PHE A 268 -8.51 18.78 2.56
CA PHE A 268 -9.82 19.00 1.94
C PHE A 268 -10.93 19.12 3.00
N ILE A 269 -10.84 18.33 4.07
CA ILE A 269 -11.78 18.39 5.20
C ILE A 269 -11.71 19.76 5.86
N ILE A 270 -10.50 20.20 6.21
CA ILE A 270 -10.26 21.46 6.90
C ILE A 270 -10.79 22.63 6.07
N ALA A 271 -10.44 22.70 4.78
CA ALA A 271 -10.90 23.76 3.89
C ALA A 271 -12.42 23.71 3.69
N THR A 272 -13.03 22.52 3.57
CA THR A 272 -14.49 22.38 3.43
C THR A 272 -15.23 22.98 4.62
N HIS A 273 -14.77 22.73 5.84
CA HIS A 273 -15.38 23.30 7.04
C HIS A 273 -15.13 24.80 7.21
N ARG A 274 -14.04 25.34 6.64
CA ARG A 274 -13.66 26.75 6.76
C ARG A 274 -14.27 27.66 5.71
N GLN A 275 -14.43 27.15 4.48
CA GLN A 275 -14.81 27.96 3.32
C GLN A 275 -16.21 27.67 2.79
N LEU A 276 -16.75 26.47 3.02
CA LEU A 276 -18.10 26.11 2.57
C LEU A 276 -19.08 26.13 3.74
N SER A 277 -20.12 26.95 3.64
CA SER A 277 -21.23 26.98 4.59
C SER A 277 -21.84 25.59 4.77
N LYS A 278 -22.35 25.28 5.97
CA LYS A 278 -23.11 24.03 6.20
C LYS A 278 -24.33 23.88 5.27
N MET A 279 -24.82 25.00 4.74
CA MET A 279 -25.92 25.03 3.78
C MET A 279 -25.47 24.85 2.32
N HIS A 280 -24.17 25.03 2.04
CA HIS A 280 -23.59 24.94 0.71
C HIS A 280 -23.78 23.53 0.12
N PRO A 281 -24.16 23.39 -1.16
CA PRO A 281 -24.41 22.08 -1.77
C PRO A 281 -23.19 21.16 -1.73
N LEU A 282 -21.97 21.69 -1.97
CA LEU A 282 -20.74 20.91 -1.87
C LEU A 282 -20.40 20.47 -0.44
N HIS A 283 -20.69 21.29 0.57
CA HIS A 283 -20.48 20.89 1.96
C HIS A 283 -21.32 19.64 2.27
N LYS A 284 -22.59 19.64 1.86
CA LYS A 284 -23.51 18.52 2.06
C LYS A 284 -23.09 17.27 1.28
N LEU A 285 -22.58 17.45 0.06
CA LEU A 285 -22.11 16.35 -0.78
C LEU A 285 -20.86 15.68 -0.18
N LEU A 286 -19.89 16.48 0.29
CA LEU A 286 -18.59 15.98 0.73
C LEU A 286 -18.58 15.49 2.18
N LEU A 287 -19.38 16.10 3.07
CA LEU A 287 -19.35 15.82 4.52
C LEU A 287 -19.44 14.33 4.89
N PRO A 288 -20.31 13.50 4.27
CA PRO A 288 -20.37 12.07 4.59
C PRO A 288 -19.07 11.32 4.31
N HIS A 289 -18.28 11.77 3.33
CA HIS A 289 -17.03 11.13 2.93
C HIS A 289 -15.84 11.51 3.83
N TYR A 290 -16.02 12.49 4.71
CA TYR A 290 -14.98 12.95 5.64
C TYR A 290 -15.12 12.37 7.05
N PHE A 291 -16.16 11.57 7.27
CA PHE A 291 -16.47 10.97 8.57
C PHE A 291 -15.25 10.27 9.17
N ASP A 292 -14.97 10.55 10.44
CA ASP A 292 -13.86 10.04 11.26
C ASP A 292 -12.42 10.25 10.76
N THR A 293 -12.19 10.87 9.59
CA THR A 293 -10.84 10.95 9.00
C THR A 293 -9.88 11.81 9.84
N MET A 294 -10.31 12.98 10.32
CA MET A 294 -9.45 13.81 11.18
C MET A 294 -9.16 13.14 12.52
N ASP A 295 -10.16 12.47 13.10
CA ASP A 295 -10.04 11.80 14.39
C ASP A 295 -9.05 10.62 14.31
N ILE A 296 -9.14 9.79 13.26
CA ILE A 296 -8.20 8.69 13.06
C ILE A 296 -6.79 9.21 12.73
N ASN A 297 -6.66 10.28 11.95
CA ASN A 297 -5.37 10.88 11.64
C ASN A 297 -4.69 11.48 12.87
N GLN A 298 -5.45 12.13 13.76
CA GLN A 298 -4.94 12.59 15.05
C GLN A 298 -4.38 11.42 15.87
N SER A 299 -5.15 10.34 16.02
CA SER A 299 -4.69 9.15 16.73
C SER A 299 -3.45 8.54 16.06
N ALA A 300 -3.42 8.47 14.73
CA ALA A 300 -2.28 7.97 13.98
C ALA A 300 -1.01 8.79 14.27
N ARG A 301 -1.11 10.13 14.29
CA ARG A 301 0.00 11.01 14.66
C ARG A 301 0.53 10.79 16.09
N GLN A 302 -0.29 10.27 17.00
CA GLN A 302 0.10 10.07 18.41
C GLN A 302 0.65 8.68 18.73
N ILE A 303 0.24 7.65 17.97
CA ILE A 303 0.56 6.25 18.30
C ILE A 303 1.07 5.39 17.14
N LEU A 304 0.78 5.77 15.89
CA LEU A 304 1.05 4.94 14.72
C LEU A 304 2.31 5.42 14.02
N ILE A 305 2.34 6.70 13.61
CA ILE A 305 3.39 7.30 12.78
C ILE A 305 4.32 8.24 13.55
N ASN A 306 4.18 8.33 14.87
CA ASN A 306 5.13 9.05 15.73
C ASN A 306 6.46 8.30 15.83
N ALA A 307 7.50 9.00 16.29
CA ALA A 307 8.78 8.39 16.66
C ALA A 307 8.57 7.25 17.66
N ASP A 308 9.20 6.09 17.40
CA ASP A 308 9.03 4.83 18.14
C ASP A 308 7.57 4.32 18.19
N GLY A 309 6.72 4.80 17.27
CA GLY A 309 5.36 4.35 17.07
C GLY A 309 5.29 2.96 16.44
N VAL A 310 4.07 2.50 16.18
CA VAL A 310 3.81 1.17 15.62
C VAL A 310 4.43 0.99 14.22
N ILE A 311 4.41 2.01 13.38
CA ILE A 311 5.00 1.94 12.03
C ILE A 311 6.52 1.86 12.10
N GLU A 312 7.17 2.75 12.86
CA GLU A 312 8.64 2.70 12.97
C GLU A 312 9.08 1.35 13.56
N SER A 313 8.42 0.87 14.60
CA SER A 313 8.77 -0.40 15.25
C SER A 313 8.43 -1.65 14.42
N GLY A 314 7.52 -1.52 13.45
CA GLY A 314 6.91 -2.66 12.74
C GLY A 314 7.33 -2.81 11.27
N PHE A 315 8.09 -1.86 10.71
CA PHE A 315 8.48 -1.85 9.30
C PHE A 315 9.96 -1.53 9.13
N THR A 316 10.61 -2.16 8.14
CA THR A 316 12.06 -2.01 7.90
C THR A 316 12.57 -0.56 7.76
N PRO A 317 11.85 0.40 7.14
CA PRO A 317 12.31 1.78 7.08
C PRO A 317 12.54 2.45 8.43
N TYR A 318 11.93 1.95 9.51
CA TYR A 318 12.07 2.47 10.89
C TYR A 318 11.87 4.00 10.91
N ARG A 319 12.81 4.76 11.48
CA ARG A 319 12.80 6.23 11.58
C ARG A 319 12.71 6.99 10.25
N TYR A 320 12.90 6.32 9.11
CA TYR A 320 12.78 6.93 7.78
C TYR A 320 11.40 6.71 7.14
N ALA A 321 10.50 5.99 7.83
CA ALA A 321 9.17 5.64 7.32
C ALA A 321 8.36 6.87 6.85
N ILE A 322 8.24 7.91 7.68
CA ILE A 322 7.47 9.10 7.31
C ILE A 322 8.22 10.00 6.33
N GLU A 323 9.55 10.03 6.38
CA GLU A 323 10.38 10.74 5.40
C GLU A 323 10.15 10.19 3.97
N LEU A 324 10.03 8.86 3.82
CA LEU A 324 9.68 8.22 2.55
C LEU A 324 8.36 8.72 1.98
N SER A 325 7.31 8.80 2.83
CA SER A 325 6.01 9.32 2.40
C SER A 325 6.10 10.79 1.97
N SER A 326 6.91 11.61 2.66
CA SER A 326 7.15 13.00 2.28
C SER A 326 7.87 13.13 0.93
N LYS A 327 8.83 12.24 0.62
CA LYS A 327 9.46 12.22 -0.71
C LYS A 327 8.48 11.81 -1.80
N ALA A 328 7.67 10.78 -1.55
CA ALA A 328 6.65 10.34 -2.51
C ALA A 328 5.63 11.46 -2.81
N TYR A 329 5.27 12.25 -1.79
CA TYR A 329 4.34 13.38 -1.92
C TYR A 329 4.81 14.43 -2.94
N LYS A 330 6.13 14.61 -3.13
CA LYS A 330 6.65 15.56 -4.14
C LYS A 330 6.20 15.28 -5.57
N TYR A 331 5.82 14.04 -5.85
CA TYR A 331 5.37 13.59 -7.18
C TYR A 331 3.86 13.32 -7.22
N TRP A 332 3.16 13.61 -6.13
CA TRP A 332 1.71 13.43 -6.06
C TRP A 332 1.01 14.53 -6.84
N LYS A 333 0.01 14.15 -7.64
CA LYS A 333 -0.82 15.07 -8.41
C LYS A 333 -2.27 14.64 -8.31
N LEU A 334 -3.15 15.56 -7.93
CA LEU A 334 -4.56 15.25 -7.69
C LEU A 334 -5.25 14.71 -8.95
N ASN A 335 -4.99 15.32 -10.12
CA ASN A 335 -5.56 14.90 -11.41
C ASN A 335 -5.10 13.51 -11.90
N GLU A 336 -4.15 12.87 -11.22
CA GLU A 336 -3.70 11.51 -11.48
C GLU A 336 -4.23 10.49 -10.45
N GLN A 337 -5.06 10.92 -9.48
CA GLN A 337 -5.55 10.03 -8.41
C GLN A 337 -6.92 9.41 -8.70
N GLY A 338 -7.65 9.93 -9.70
CA GLY A 338 -8.85 9.26 -10.20
C GLY A 338 -8.48 7.93 -10.87
N LEU A 339 -9.28 6.88 -10.66
CA LEU A 339 -8.93 5.54 -11.13
C LEU A 339 -8.63 5.48 -12.65
N PRO A 340 -9.40 6.12 -13.54
CA PRO A 340 -9.08 6.11 -14.97
C PRO A 340 -7.71 6.71 -15.29
N ALA A 341 -7.39 7.86 -14.68
CA ALA A 341 -6.11 8.55 -14.90
C ALA A 341 -4.93 7.75 -14.34
N ASP A 342 -5.10 7.14 -13.16
CA ASP A 342 -4.09 6.26 -12.54
C ASP A 342 -3.79 5.03 -13.42
N LEU A 343 -4.82 4.37 -13.95
CA LEU A 343 -4.66 3.19 -14.82
C LEU A 343 -3.92 3.55 -16.12
N VAL A 344 -4.27 4.67 -16.76
CA VAL A 344 -3.59 5.13 -17.98
C VAL A 344 -2.15 5.52 -17.67
N LYS A 345 -1.90 6.25 -16.58
CA LYS A 345 -0.55 6.65 -16.16
C LYS A 345 0.37 5.45 -15.96
N ARG A 346 -0.13 4.38 -15.34
CA ARG A 346 0.64 3.14 -15.12
C ARG A 346 0.76 2.25 -16.36
N GLY A 347 0.15 2.66 -17.48
CA GLY A 347 0.08 1.86 -18.71
C GLY A 347 -0.82 0.62 -18.59
N MET A 348 -1.71 0.57 -17.60
CA MET A 348 -2.63 -0.54 -17.34
C MET A 348 -3.95 -0.43 -18.12
N ALA A 349 -4.19 0.71 -18.75
CA ALA A 349 -5.32 0.94 -19.64
C ALA A 349 -4.95 1.92 -20.76
N VAL A 350 -5.71 1.90 -21.84
CA VAL A 350 -5.66 2.92 -22.90
C VAL A 350 -7.02 3.57 -23.08
N PRO A 351 -7.09 4.89 -23.38
CA PRO A 351 -8.32 5.55 -23.76
C PRO A 351 -9.00 4.84 -24.93
N ASN A 352 -10.28 4.55 -24.80
CA ASN A 352 -11.12 3.98 -25.85
C ASN A 352 -12.57 4.45 -25.66
N SER A 353 -13.01 5.39 -26.49
CA SER A 353 -14.34 6.01 -26.42
C SER A 353 -15.50 5.03 -26.67
N THR A 354 -15.23 3.85 -27.22
CA THR A 354 -16.24 2.81 -27.47
C THR A 354 -16.30 1.75 -26.38
N ALA A 355 -15.31 1.69 -25.49
CA ALA A 355 -15.27 0.75 -24.39
C ALA A 355 -16.08 1.27 -23.19
N PRO A 356 -16.58 0.37 -22.33
CA PRO A 356 -17.13 0.76 -21.03
C PRO A 356 -16.15 1.66 -20.27
N HIS A 357 -16.69 2.68 -19.60
CA HIS A 357 -15.89 3.65 -18.82
C HIS A 357 -14.87 4.47 -19.62
N GLY A 358 -14.90 4.40 -20.96
CA GLY A 358 -13.98 5.12 -21.84
C GLY A 358 -12.57 4.56 -21.88
N LEU A 359 -12.35 3.34 -21.39
CA LEU A 359 -11.03 2.71 -21.27
C LEU A 359 -11.05 1.25 -21.74
N LYS A 360 -9.95 0.83 -22.40
CA LYS A 360 -9.64 -0.58 -22.59
C LYS A 360 -8.51 -0.97 -21.64
N LEU A 361 -8.76 -1.91 -20.73
CA LEU A 361 -7.74 -2.47 -19.85
C LEU A 361 -6.70 -3.27 -20.66
N VAL A 362 -5.45 -3.22 -20.22
CA VAL A 362 -4.36 -4.04 -20.78
C VAL A 362 -4.44 -5.47 -20.26
N ILE A 363 -4.81 -5.64 -18.99
CA ILE A 363 -5.15 -6.94 -18.41
C ILE A 363 -6.66 -6.95 -18.21
N GLU A 364 -7.35 -7.81 -18.95
CA GLU A 364 -8.83 -7.87 -18.94
C GLU A 364 -9.35 -8.28 -17.56
N ASP A 365 -8.76 -9.31 -16.94
CA ASP A 365 -9.07 -9.75 -15.58
C ASP A 365 -8.11 -9.14 -14.56
N TYR A 366 -8.24 -7.83 -14.35
CA TYR A 366 -7.57 -7.08 -13.28
C TYR A 366 -8.62 -6.65 -12.26
N PRO A 367 -8.89 -7.45 -11.20
CA PRO A 367 -10.07 -7.27 -10.35
C PRO A 367 -10.20 -5.88 -9.72
N TYR A 368 -9.10 -5.30 -9.22
CA TYR A 368 -9.12 -3.93 -8.68
C TYR A 368 -9.56 -2.89 -9.73
N ALA A 369 -9.10 -3.02 -10.97
CA ALA A 369 -9.44 -2.08 -12.03
C ALA A 369 -10.86 -2.29 -12.54
N VAL A 370 -11.26 -3.55 -12.77
CA VAL A 370 -12.59 -3.92 -13.24
C VAL A 370 -13.67 -3.43 -12.26
N ASP A 371 -13.58 -3.85 -11.00
CA ASP A 371 -14.57 -3.47 -9.98
C ASP A 371 -14.47 -1.98 -9.64
N GLY A 372 -13.25 -1.45 -9.59
CA GLY A 372 -13.01 -0.05 -9.29
C GLY A 372 -13.62 0.89 -10.34
N LEU A 373 -13.59 0.53 -11.63
CA LEU A 373 -14.14 1.37 -12.70
C LEU A 373 -15.67 1.44 -12.64
N GLU A 374 -16.34 0.35 -12.22
CA GLU A 374 -17.78 0.38 -11.96
C GLU A 374 -18.12 1.37 -10.83
N ILE A 375 -17.39 1.31 -9.72
CA ILE A 375 -17.59 2.23 -8.59
C ILE A 375 -17.28 3.67 -9.00
N TRP A 376 -16.16 3.89 -9.72
CA TRP A 376 -15.77 5.21 -10.21
C TRP A 376 -16.86 5.83 -11.08
N SER A 377 -17.38 5.08 -12.05
CA SER A 377 -18.43 5.57 -12.95
C SER A 377 -19.73 5.87 -12.22
N ALA A 378 -20.12 5.04 -11.25
CA ALA A 378 -21.27 5.32 -10.39
C ALA A 378 -21.08 6.61 -9.57
N LEU A 379 -19.89 6.82 -8.99
CA LEU A 379 -19.56 8.04 -8.26
C LEU A 379 -19.59 9.27 -9.18
N LYS A 380 -18.97 9.18 -10.36
CA LYS A 380 -18.93 10.28 -11.33
C LYS A 380 -20.31 10.67 -11.80
N GLN A 381 -21.17 9.68 -12.07
CA GLN A 381 -22.56 9.92 -12.43
C GLN A 381 -23.33 10.59 -11.29
N TRP A 382 -23.21 10.09 -10.06
CA TRP A 382 -23.84 10.70 -8.88
C TRP A 382 -23.41 12.16 -8.68
N VAL A 383 -22.11 12.44 -8.74
CA VAL A 383 -21.56 13.80 -8.59
C VAL A 383 -22.06 14.69 -9.71
N SER A 384 -22.06 14.21 -10.96
CA SER A 384 -22.57 14.94 -12.12
C SER A 384 -24.04 15.32 -11.95
N ASP A 385 -24.89 14.36 -11.59
CA ASP A 385 -26.32 14.58 -11.39
C ASP A 385 -26.58 15.57 -10.26
N TYR A 386 -25.89 15.41 -9.12
CA TYR A 386 -26.02 16.32 -7.99
C TYR A 386 -25.56 17.74 -8.34
N MET A 387 -24.39 17.89 -8.98
CA MET A 387 -23.84 19.18 -9.41
C MET A 387 -24.78 19.89 -10.38
N SER A 388 -25.38 19.15 -11.30
CA SER A 388 -26.31 19.69 -12.29
C SER A 388 -27.53 20.38 -11.67
N LEU A 389 -27.90 20.05 -10.42
CA LEU A 389 -29.02 20.69 -9.71
C LEU A 389 -28.70 22.16 -9.37
N TYR A 390 -27.44 22.46 -9.05
CA TYR A 390 -27.02 23.75 -8.50
C TYR A 390 -26.23 24.60 -9.50
N TYR A 391 -25.42 23.96 -10.35
CA TYR A 391 -24.54 24.63 -11.29
C TYR A 391 -24.98 24.38 -12.74
N LYS A 392 -25.61 25.38 -13.36
CA LYS A 392 -26.21 25.29 -14.71
C LYS A 392 -25.28 25.73 -15.85
N SER A 393 -24.13 26.28 -15.51
CA SER A 393 -23.11 26.73 -16.46
C SER A 393 -21.75 26.83 -15.75
N ASP A 394 -20.66 26.80 -16.51
CA ASP A 394 -19.31 27.02 -15.99
C ASP A 394 -19.19 28.35 -15.22
N ASP A 395 -19.86 29.37 -15.74
CA ASP A 395 -20.03 30.68 -15.12
C ASP A 395 -20.57 30.62 -13.67
N SER A 396 -21.42 29.64 -13.35
CA SER A 396 -21.97 29.48 -12.00
C SER A 396 -20.93 28.95 -11.00
N ILE A 397 -19.98 28.11 -11.45
CA ILE A 397 -18.83 27.68 -10.64
C ILE A 397 -17.84 28.84 -10.46
N LYS A 398 -17.53 29.56 -11.54
CA LYS A 398 -16.59 30.71 -11.50
C LYS A 398 -17.06 31.82 -10.55
N ARG A 399 -18.37 32.05 -10.47
CA ARG A 399 -18.97 33.11 -9.64
C ARG A 399 -19.23 32.69 -8.18
N ASP A 400 -19.11 31.40 -7.87
CA ASP A 400 -19.33 30.90 -6.52
C ASP A 400 -18.12 31.20 -5.62
N LYS A 401 -18.25 32.24 -4.79
CA LYS A 401 -17.16 32.73 -3.94
C LYS A 401 -16.73 31.71 -2.88
N GLU A 402 -17.65 30.87 -2.38
CA GLU A 402 -17.31 29.84 -1.39
C GLU A 402 -16.48 28.74 -2.06
N VAL A 403 -16.87 28.29 -3.25
CA VAL A 403 -16.10 27.29 -4.03
C VAL A 403 -14.72 27.80 -4.40
N GLN A 404 -14.62 29.04 -4.89
CA GLN A 404 -13.33 29.63 -5.27
C GLN A 404 -12.41 29.80 -4.06
N ALA A 405 -12.93 30.25 -2.91
CA ALA A 405 -12.15 30.36 -1.68
C ALA A 405 -11.74 28.98 -1.12
N TRP A 406 -12.65 28.00 -1.17
CA TRP A 406 -12.41 26.61 -0.78
C TRP A 406 -11.26 26.00 -1.56
N TRP A 407 -11.32 26.07 -2.90
CA TRP A 407 -10.28 25.50 -3.74
C TRP A 407 -8.94 26.24 -3.59
N THR A 408 -8.99 27.58 -3.50
CA THR A 408 -7.80 28.40 -3.26
C THR A 408 -7.10 28.02 -1.95
N GLU A 409 -7.84 27.79 -0.86
CA GLU A 409 -7.26 27.37 0.42
C GLU A 409 -6.68 25.95 0.35
N ILE A 410 -7.36 25.01 -0.33
CA ILE A 410 -6.83 23.66 -0.55
C ILE A 410 -5.46 23.72 -1.22
N VAL A 411 -5.34 24.43 -2.33
CA VAL A 411 -4.10 24.46 -3.12
C VAL A 411 -3.01 25.25 -2.41
N ASN A 412 -3.32 26.44 -1.90
CA ASN A 412 -2.31 27.38 -1.41
C ASN A 412 -1.96 27.26 0.07
N VAL A 413 -2.80 26.57 0.86
CA VAL A 413 -2.59 26.38 2.30
C VAL A 413 -2.57 24.90 2.64
N GLY A 414 -3.59 24.14 2.23
CA GLY A 414 -3.72 22.72 2.54
C GLY A 414 -2.62 21.85 1.96
N HIS A 415 -2.30 22.07 0.67
CA HIS A 415 -1.26 21.40 -0.09
C HIS A 415 -0.22 22.39 -0.62
N ALA A 416 0.12 23.40 0.19
CA ALA A 416 0.94 24.54 -0.21
C ALA A 416 2.29 24.18 -0.84
N ASP A 417 2.89 23.05 -0.44
CA ASP A 417 4.17 22.57 -0.97
C ASP A 417 4.10 22.18 -2.45
N LEU A 418 2.91 21.88 -2.97
CA LEU A 418 2.66 21.48 -4.37
C LEU A 418 1.86 22.54 -5.14
N LYS A 419 1.64 23.73 -4.60
CA LYS A 419 0.73 24.75 -5.20
C LYS A 419 1.09 25.17 -6.63
N ASN A 420 2.36 25.02 -7.02
CA ASN A 420 2.85 25.39 -8.34
C ASN A 420 2.91 24.20 -9.32
N GLU A 421 2.53 23.00 -8.87
CA GLU A 421 2.54 21.80 -9.72
C GLU A 421 1.34 21.77 -10.66
N SER A 422 1.51 21.13 -11.82
CA SER A 422 0.47 20.98 -12.85
C SER A 422 -0.68 20.03 -12.47
N GLY A 423 -0.65 19.47 -11.25
CA GLY A 423 -1.60 18.46 -10.77
C GLY A 423 -2.95 19.00 -10.31
N TRP A 424 -3.18 20.32 -10.39
CA TRP A 424 -4.37 20.99 -9.87
C TRP A 424 -5.38 21.34 -10.97
N TYR A 425 -6.64 21.01 -10.68
CA TYR A 425 -7.79 21.57 -11.38
C TYR A 425 -7.91 23.09 -11.14
N GLN A 426 -8.46 23.83 -12.08
CA GLN A 426 -8.63 25.28 -12.04
C GLN A 426 -9.98 25.71 -11.44
N MET A 427 -10.95 24.80 -11.34
CA MET A 427 -12.33 25.10 -10.94
C MET A 427 -12.98 26.14 -11.84
N GLU A 428 -12.76 26.00 -13.16
CA GLU A 428 -13.32 26.92 -14.16
C GLU A 428 -14.52 26.36 -14.91
N SER A 429 -14.79 25.05 -14.82
CA SER A 429 -15.95 24.45 -15.47
C SER A 429 -16.68 23.48 -14.53
N VAL A 430 -17.95 23.21 -14.85
CA VAL A 430 -18.74 22.21 -14.12
C VAL A 430 -18.12 20.82 -14.30
N GLU A 431 -17.66 20.49 -15.50
CA GLU A 431 -17.02 19.21 -15.80
C GLU A 431 -15.75 19.00 -14.98
N GLU A 432 -14.90 20.02 -14.89
CA GLU A 432 -13.68 19.97 -14.10
C GLU A 432 -13.98 19.84 -12.60
N ALA A 433 -14.96 20.60 -12.10
CA ALA A 433 -15.39 20.50 -10.70
C ALA A 433 -15.92 19.09 -10.38
N VAL A 434 -16.72 18.50 -11.28
CA VAL A 434 -17.20 17.12 -11.17
C VAL A 434 -16.03 16.14 -11.08
N GLU A 435 -15.02 16.27 -11.94
CA GLU A 435 -13.86 15.36 -11.94
C GLU A 435 -13.07 15.45 -10.63
N ALA A 436 -12.81 16.68 -10.16
CA ALA A 436 -12.10 16.91 -8.90
C ALA A 436 -12.86 16.37 -7.69
N ILE A 437 -14.16 16.65 -7.61
CA ILE A 437 -15.02 16.17 -6.51
C ILE A 437 -15.13 14.64 -6.54
N THR A 438 -15.29 14.05 -7.73
CA THR A 438 -15.30 12.59 -7.91
C THR A 438 -13.98 11.98 -7.43
N THR A 439 -12.85 12.61 -7.76
CA THR A 439 -11.52 12.17 -7.31
C THR A 439 -11.41 12.20 -5.78
N ILE A 440 -11.86 13.28 -5.12
CA ILE A 440 -11.84 13.40 -3.66
C ILE A 440 -12.70 12.30 -3.02
N ILE A 441 -13.91 12.10 -3.54
CA ILE A 441 -14.84 11.07 -3.02
C ILE A 441 -14.27 9.66 -3.24
N TRP A 442 -13.70 9.39 -4.40
CA TRP A 442 -13.02 8.13 -4.72
C TRP A 442 -11.91 7.81 -3.72
N ILE A 443 -11.02 8.77 -3.47
CA ILE A 443 -9.91 8.61 -2.52
C ILE A 443 -10.45 8.28 -1.11
N ALA A 444 -11.44 9.05 -0.65
CA ALA A 444 -12.01 8.92 0.70
C ALA A 444 -12.93 7.70 0.87
N SER A 445 -13.28 6.99 -0.21
CA SER A 445 -14.15 5.81 -0.17
C SER A 445 -13.48 4.57 -0.74
N ALA A 446 -13.63 4.32 -2.04
CA ALA A 446 -13.28 3.07 -2.69
C ALA A 446 -11.75 2.84 -2.76
N HIS A 447 -10.95 3.88 -3.02
CA HIS A 447 -9.49 3.75 -2.98
C HIS A 447 -9.02 3.33 -1.58
N HIS A 448 -9.44 4.08 -0.55
CA HIS A 448 -9.11 3.75 0.84
C HIS A 448 -9.59 2.35 1.22
N ALA A 449 -10.82 1.98 0.83
CA ALA A 449 -11.34 0.64 1.09
C ALA A 449 -10.45 -0.47 0.48
N ALA A 450 -10.03 -0.30 -0.78
CA ALA A 450 -9.21 -1.26 -1.51
C ALA A 450 -7.83 -1.50 -0.88
N VAL A 451 -7.24 -0.48 -0.24
CA VAL A 451 -5.92 -0.59 0.41
C VAL A 451 -5.99 -0.78 1.93
N ASN A 452 -7.17 -0.66 2.56
CA ASN A 452 -7.30 -0.76 4.02
C ASN A 452 -7.88 -2.10 4.48
N PHE A 453 -9.02 -2.54 3.93
CA PHE A 453 -9.76 -3.67 4.51
C PHE A 453 -9.13 -5.04 4.25
N GLY A 454 -8.23 -5.14 3.28
CA GLY A 454 -7.45 -6.35 3.00
C GLY A 454 -6.24 -6.57 3.94
N GLN A 455 -5.89 -5.62 4.81
CA GLN A 455 -4.65 -5.65 5.59
C GLN A 455 -4.52 -6.95 6.41
N TYR A 456 -5.57 -7.34 7.14
CA TYR A 456 -5.54 -8.60 7.91
C TYR A 456 -5.74 -9.83 7.03
N ALA A 457 -6.50 -9.70 5.94
CA ALA A 457 -6.80 -10.82 5.04
C ALA A 457 -5.55 -11.40 4.40
N TYR A 458 -4.67 -10.53 3.93
CA TYR A 458 -3.40 -10.91 3.31
C TYR A 458 -2.22 -10.85 4.28
N GLY A 459 -2.14 -9.80 5.11
CA GLY A 459 -1.02 -9.55 6.03
C GLY A 459 -1.18 -10.17 7.40
N GLY A 460 -2.34 -10.77 7.69
CA GLY A 460 -2.55 -11.52 8.92
C GLY A 460 -1.57 -12.68 9.08
N TYR A 461 -1.02 -13.21 7.98
CA TYR A 461 0.07 -14.19 7.96
C TYR A 461 1.37 -13.57 7.44
N MET A 462 2.29 -13.26 8.35
CA MET A 462 3.52 -12.52 8.07
C MET A 462 4.39 -13.10 6.95
N PRO A 463 4.52 -14.44 6.76
CA PRO A 463 5.26 -14.97 5.62
C PRO A 463 4.67 -14.63 4.24
N ASN A 464 3.37 -14.33 4.14
CA ASN A 464 2.75 -13.86 2.89
C ASN A 464 3.06 -12.38 2.60
N LEU A 465 2.96 -11.52 3.61
CA LEU A 465 3.28 -10.09 3.50
C LEU A 465 4.20 -9.65 4.66
N PRO A 466 5.51 -9.93 4.58
CA PRO A 466 6.45 -9.51 5.61
C PRO A 466 6.63 -8.00 5.60
N THR A 467 6.62 -7.38 6.78
CA THR A 467 6.86 -5.94 6.96
C THR A 467 8.31 -5.61 7.34
N VAL A 468 9.05 -6.62 7.82
CA VAL A 468 10.44 -6.49 8.28
C VAL A 468 11.33 -7.56 7.68
N SER A 469 12.45 -7.16 7.08
CA SER A 469 13.62 -8.00 6.83
C SER A 469 14.78 -7.64 7.75
N ARG A 470 15.39 -8.67 8.34
CA ARG A 470 16.44 -8.52 9.37
C ARG A 470 17.87 -8.79 8.89
N ARG A 471 18.01 -9.51 7.78
CA ARG A 471 19.29 -9.88 7.17
C ARG A 471 19.19 -9.73 5.66
N LEU A 472 20.34 -9.55 5.02
CA LEU A 472 20.47 -9.67 3.57
C LEU A 472 20.48 -11.16 3.19
N ILE A 473 20.30 -11.46 1.91
CA ILE A 473 20.49 -12.83 1.39
C ILE A 473 21.96 -13.20 1.63
N PRO A 474 22.24 -14.37 2.24
CA PRO A 474 23.59 -14.74 2.62
C PRO A 474 24.49 -14.93 1.40
N GLU A 475 25.75 -14.51 1.51
CA GLU A 475 26.74 -14.74 0.47
C GLU A 475 27.04 -16.23 0.34
N LYS A 476 27.26 -16.70 -0.90
CA LYS A 476 27.61 -18.09 -1.15
C LYS A 476 28.84 -18.48 -0.33
N HIS A 477 28.78 -19.64 0.32
CA HIS A 477 29.83 -20.15 1.22
C HIS A 477 29.98 -19.41 2.56
N SER A 478 29.08 -18.50 2.92
CA SER A 478 29.01 -17.99 4.29
C SER A 478 28.46 -19.07 5.24
N PHE A 479 28.63 -18.87 6.55
CA PHE A 479 28.06 -19.76 7.56
C PHE A 479 26.54 -19.82 7.47
N GLU A 480 25.90 -18.68 7.25
CA GLU A 480 24.44 -18.54 7.09
C GLU A 480 23.93 -19.16 5.79
N HIS A 481 24.74 -19.24 4.74
CA HIS A 481 24.38 -19.93 3.50
C HIS A 481 24.41 -21.46 3.66
N ALA A 482 25.27 -21.96 4.53
CA ALA A 482 25.38 -23.39 4.82
C ALA A 482 24.34 -23.92 5.84
N GLN A 483 23.72 -23.02 6.62
CA GLN A 483 22.59 -23.33 7.50
C GLN A 483 21.27 -23.30 6.75
#